data_AF-A0A9W8TF65-F1
#
_entry.id   AF-A0A9W8TF65-F1
#
_cell.length_a   1.000
_cell.length_b   1.000
_cell.length_c   1.000
_cell.angle_alpha   90.00
_cell.angle_beta   90.00
_cell.angle_gamma   90.00
#
_symmetry.space_group_name_H-M   'P 1'
#
loop_
_entity.id
_entity.type
_entity.pdbx_description
1 polymer ?
#
loop_
_entity_poly.entity_id
_entity_poly.type
_entity_poly.pdbx_seq_one_letter_code
_entity_poly.pdbx_strand_id
1 'polypeptide(L)'
;MKFTSLVAVALLAGGAVAQLATPDVDELATRELGEVELSSREFDDELELSARELREDLVLRSLYHVKRQAEDHADLLARAVDILDNALYRRWGSGRYVIDDHTYHRDVKPRILSEMRKLKGFSSKCGNNPDFHVDRDGTVYPSRRNDKKGLCTRRAFSINMHDLLMSFVQRSRSPSPAGKRKRDLEDIDDLD
;
A
#
# COMPACT_ATOMS: atom_id res chain seq x y z
N MET A 1 -27.38 -12.53 59.58
CA MET A 1 -28.45 -13.54 59.73
C MET A 1 -27.84 -14.75 60.44
N LYS A 2 -28.40 -15.11 61.59
CA LYS A 2 -27.95 -16.21 62.46
C LYS A 2 -28.78 -17.45 62.11
N PHE A 3 -28.15 -18.61 61.94
CA PHE A 3 -28.85 -19.89 62.06
C PHE A 3 -28.06 -20.81 62.99
N THR A 4 -28.39 -20.68 64.27
CA THR A 4 -28.31 -21.76 65.25
C THR A 4 -29.42 -22.75 64.95
N SER A 5 -29.12 -24.04 64.85
CA SER A 5 -30.12 -25.09 65.10
C SER A 5 -29.47 -26.27 65.80
N LEU A 6 -29.83 -26.39 67.07
CA LEU A 6 -29.65 -27.52 67.96
C LEU A 6 -30.51 -28.70 67.47
N VAL A 7 -29.93 -29.89 67.36
CA VAL A 7 -30.70 -31.14 67.50
C VAL A 7 -29.91 -32.06 68.42
N ALA A 8 -30.39 -32.16 69.66
CA ALA A 8 -30.08 -33.24 70.57
C ALA A 8 -31.36 -34.07 70.72
N VAL A 9 -31.30 -35.37 70.43
CA VAL A 9 -32.24 -36.38 70.94
C VAL A 9 -31.44 -37.64 71.27
N ALA A 10 -31.50 -38.01 72.55
CA ALA A 10 -30.95 -39.23 73.11
C ALA A 10 -31.92 -40.40 72.94
N LEU A 11 -31.43 -41.65 72.93
CA LEU A 11 -31.80 -42.74 73.86
C LEU A 11 -31.23 -44.11 73.44
N LEU A 12 -30.37 -44.63 74.34
CA LEU A 12 -30.26 -45.99 74.91
C LEU A 12 -30.54 -47.28 74.10
N ALA A 13 -29.69 -48.25 74.43
CA ALA A 13 -29.89 -49.71 74.51
C ALA A 13 -29.25 -50.58 73.41
N GLY A 14 -28.26 -51.36 73.84
CA GLY A 14 -28.24 -52.81 73.62
C GLY A 14 -27.82 -53.33 72.25
N GLY A 15 -26.58 -53.84 72.19
CA GLY A 15 -26.29 -55.15 71.58
C GLY A 15 -26.26 -55.26 70.05
N ALA A 16 -25.32 -56.09 69.61
CA ALA A 16 -25.11 -56.61 68.25
C ALA A 16 -24.45 -55.64 67.25
N VAL A 17 -23.14 -55.86 67.11
CA VAL A 17 -22.32 -55.47 65.96
C VAL A 17 -22.89 -56.15 64.71
N ALA A 18 -23.51 -55.38 63.83
CA ALA A 18 -23.73 -55.77 62.43
C ALA A 18 -22.79 -54.93 61.56
N GLN A 19 -21.77 -55.58 61.00
CA GLN A 19 -20.88 -55.02 59.99
C GLN A 19 -21.69 -54.71 58.73
N LEU A 20 -22.17 -53.48 58.62
CA LEU A 20 -22.55 -52.87 57.35
C LEU A 20 -21.28 -52.25 56.76
N ALA A 21 -20.85 -52.77 55.62
CA ALA A 21 -19.75 -52.22 54.84
C ALA A 21 -20.08 -50.78 54.45
N THR A 22 -19.46 -49.84 55.16
CA THR A 22 -19.40 -48.44 54.75
C THR A 22 -18.46 -48.34 53.55
N PRO A 23 -18.88 -47.76 52.41
CA PRO A 23 -17.92 -47.41 51.37
C PRO A 23 -16.89 -46.45 51.98
N ASP A 24 -15.63 -46.71 51.66
CA ASP A 24 -14.47 -46.01 52.20
C ASP A 24 -14.59 -44.52 51.88
N VAL A 25 -14.85 -43.70 52.90
CA VAL A 25 -15.13 -42.26 52.75
C VAL A 25 -13.90 -41.52 52.20
N ASP A 26 -12.71 -42.11 52.38
CA ASP A 26 -11.46 -41.62 51.83
C ASP A 26 -11.38 -41.80 50.30
N GLU A 27 -11.98 -42.84 49.72
CA GLU A 27 -11.96 -43.09 48.27
C GLU A 27 -12.87 -42.11 47.51
N LEU A 28 -14.02 -41.74 48.11
CA LEU A 28 -14.94 -40.74 47.56
C LEU A 28 -14.37 -39.31 47.63
N ALA A 29 -13.65 -38.95 48.69
CA ALA A 29 -13.03 -37.63 48.84
C ALA A 29 -11.87 -37.41 47.85
N THR A 30 -11.06 -38.45 47.59
CA THR A 30 -9.98 -38.34 46.59
C THR A 30 -10.47 -38.19 45.16
N ARG A 31 -11.65 -38.73 44.84
CA ARG A 31 -12.22 -38.67 43.50
C ARG A 31 -12.78 -37.29 43.14
N GLU A 32 -13.49 -36.63 44.06
CA GLU A 32 -13.98 -35.27 43.82
C GLU A 32 -12.85 -34.23 43.79
N LEU A 33 -11.81 -34.38 44.60
CA LEU A 33 -10.64 -33.49 44.54
C LEU A 33 -9.88 -33.62 43.20
N GLY A 34 -9.77 -34.83 42.65
CA GLY A 34 -9.19 -35.07 41.33
C GLY A 34 -10.04 -34.49 40.19
N GLU A 35 -11.37 -34.56 40.29
CA GLU A 35 -12.28 -33.97 39.30
C GLU A 35 -12.25 -32.43 39.30
N VAL A 36 -12.07 -31.80 40.47
CA VAL A 36 -11.91 -30.33 40.59
C VAL A 36 -10.56 -29.84 40.04
N GLU A 37 -9.47 -30.59 40.24
CA GLU A 37 -8.15 -30.27 39.66
C GLU A 37 -8.12 -30.44 38.14
N LEU A 38 -8.76 -31.49 37.60
CA LEU A 38 -8.91 -31.68 36.15
C LEU A 38 -9.75 -30.57 35.51
N SER A 39 -10.86 -30.18 36.14
CA SER A 39 -11.72 -29.09 35.66
C SER A 39 -11.01 -27.73 35.70
N SER A 40 -10.16 -27.48 36.69
CA SER A 40 -9.39 -26.23 36.78
C SER A 40 -8.30 -26.16 35.71
N ARG A 41 -7.65 -27.31 35.42
CA ARG A 41 -6.62 -27.41 34.38
C ARG A 41 -7.18 -27.25 32.97
N GLU A 42 -8.35 -27.82 32.68
CA GLU A 42 -9.03 -27.62 31.39
C GLU A 42 -9.44 -26.15 31.18
N PHE A 43 -9.86 -25.46 32.25
CA PHE A 43 -10.20 -24.04 32.19
C PHE A 43 -8.99 -23.14 31.95
N ASP A 44 -7.84 -23.47 32.55
CA ASP A 44 -6.57 -22.78 32.31
C ASP A 44 -6.08 -22.98 30.86
N ASP A 45 -6.21 -24.18 30.30
CA ASP A 45 -5.84 -24.47 28.90
C ASP A 45 -6.75 -23.71 27.91
N GLU A 46 -8.07 -23.62 28.15
CA GLU A 46 -9.00 -22.81 27.34
C GLU A 46 -8.68 -21.30 27.42
N LEU A 47 -8.30 -20.81 28.60
CA LEU A 47 -7.90 -19.42 28.81
C LEU A 47 -6.60 -19.10 28.06
N GLU A 48 -5.62 -20.01 28.06
CA GLU A 48 -4.37 -19.84 27.30
C GLU A 48 -4.60 -19.87 25.79
N LEU A 49 -5.47 -20.76 25.29
CA LEU A 49 -5.89 -20.80 23.89
C LEU A 49 -6.56 -19.48 23.47
N SER A 50 -7.48 -18.97 24.28
CA SER A 50 -8.14 -17.68 24.03
C SER A 50 -7.16 -16.50 24.05
N ALA A 51 -6.22 -16.49 25.00
CA ALA A 51 -5.18 -15.47 25.08
C ALA A 51 -4.23 -15.52 23.88
N ARG A 52 -3.94 -16.71 23.35
CA ARG A 52 -3.14 -16.90 22.15
C ARG A 52 -3.84 -16.38 20.90
N GLU A 53 -5.11 -16.74 20.70
CA GLU A 53 -5.91 -16.23 19.57
C GLU A 53 -6.01 -14.70 19.59
N LEU A 54 -6.22 -14.10 20.77
CA LEU A 54 -6.27 -12.66 20.93
C LEU A 54 -4.93 -11.98 20.58
N ARG A 55 -3.80 -12.60 20.96
CA ARG A 55 -2.46 -12.10 20.58
C ARG A 55 -2.24 -12.20 19.08
N GLU A 56 -2.64 -13.30 18.46
CA GLU A 56 -2.54 -13.50 17.01
C GLU A 56 -3.39 -12.47 16.24
N ASP A 57 -4.64 -12.22 16.65
CA ASP A 57 -5.48 -11.18 16.04
C ASP A 57 -4.89 -9.77 16.22
N LEU A 58 -4.37 -9.45 17.41
CA LEU A 58 -3.71 -8.17 17.66
C LEU A 58 -2.48 -7.99 16.76
N VAL A 59 -1.66 -9.02 16.60
CA VAL A 59 -0.50 -9.02 15.70
C VAL A 59 -0.95 -8.81 14.26
N LEU A 60 -1.95 -9.55 13.77
CA LEU A 60 -2.45 -9.40 12.40
C LEU A 60 -3.00 -7.99 12.13
N ARG A 61 -3.77 -7.43 13.06
CA ARG A 61 -4.26 -6.05 12.94
C ARG A 61 -3.12 -5.05 12.92
N SER A 62 -2.13 -5.20 13.80
CA SER A 62 -0.97 -4.30 13.83
C SER A 62 -0.16 -4.38 12.53
N LEU A 63 0.08 -5.58 11.98
CA LEU A 63 0.75 -5.79 10.70
C LEU A 63 -0.03 -5.17 9.54
N TYR A 64 -1.36 -5.29 9.53
CA TYR A 64 -2.20 -4.65 8.54
C TYR A 64 -2.07 -3.12 8.56
N HIS A 65 -2.05 -2.51 9.76
CA HIS A 65 -1.84 -1.07 9.90
C HIS A 65 -0.46 -0.62 9.42
N VAL A 66 0.61 -1.35 9.78
CA VAL A 66 1.98 -1.07 9.31
C VAL A 66 2.08 -1.19 7.80
N LYS A 67 1.49 -2.23 7.21
CA LYS A 67 1.45 -2.41 5.74
C LYS A 67 0.78 -1.21 5.07
N ARG A 68 -0.39 -0.80 5.56
CA ARG A 68 -1.14 0.33 5.00
C ARG A 68 -0.35 1.64 5.10
N GLN A 69 0.29 1.89 6.25
CA GLN A 69 1.17 3.05 6.40
C GLN A 69 2.35 3.04 5.43
N ALA A 70 2.95 1.87 5.20
CA ALA A 70 4.04 1.73 4.22
C ALA A 70 3.57 2.00 2.79
N GLU A 71 2.38 1.54 2.41
CA GLU A 71 1.75 1.84 1.11
C GLU A 71 1.46 3.34 0.95
N ASP A 72 0.86 3.97 1.96
CA ASP A 72 0.58 5.41 1.96
C ASP A 72 1.88 6.24 1.84
N HIS A 73 2.95 5.81 2.53
CA HIS A 73 4.27 6.45 2.44
C HIS A 73 4.90 6.27 1.05
N ALA A 74 4.77 5.09 0.44
CA ALA A 74 5.26 4.84 -0.92
C ALA A 74 4.54 5.74 -1.94
N ASP A 75 3.22 5.90 -1.81
CA ASP A 75 2.43 6.80 -2.65
C ASP A 75 2.82 8.28 -2.46
N LEU A 76 3.05 8.71 -1.23
CA LEU A 76 3.54 10.07 -0.94
C LEU A 76 4.91 10.32 -1.58
N LEU A 77 5.84 9.37 -1.46
CA LEU A 77 7.16 9.47 -2.09
C LEU A 77 7.05 9.50 -3.62
N ALA A 78 6.21 8.66 -4.22
CA ALA A 78 6.00 8.66 -5.67
C ALA A 78 5.48 10.03 -6.16
N ARG A 79 4.52 10.63 -5.44
CA ARG A 79 4.01 11.99 -5.75
C ARG A 79 5.07 13.06 -5.56
N ALA A 80 5.85 12.99 -4.47
CA ALA A 80 6.90 13.96 -4.20
C ALA A 80 8.00 13.92 -5.27
N VAL A 81 8.40 12.71 -5.70
CA VAL A 81 9.36 12.52 -6.80
C VAL A 81 8.81 13.08 -8.09
N ASP A 82 7.54 12.85 -8.43
CA ASP A 82 6.93 13.42 -9.64
C ASP A 82 6.88 14.96 -9.61
N ILE A 83 6.53 15.56 -8.46
CA ILE A 83 6.56 17.02 -8.28
C ILE A 83 7.98 17.56 -8.46
N LEU A 84 8.98 16.92 -7.84
CA LEU A 84 10.37 17.32 -7.94
C LEU A 84 10.92 17.14 -9.36
N ASP A 85 10.63 16.03 -10.04
CA ASP A 85 11.05 15.79 -11.42
C ASP A 85 10.45 16.84 -12.37
N ASN A 86 9.15 17.16 -12.20
CA ASN A 86 8.49 18.22 -12.97
C ASN A 86 9.01 19.63 -12.65
N ALA A 87 9.45 19.87 -11.40
CA ALA A 87 10.04 21.16 -11.01
C ALA A 87 11.48 21.32 -11.52
N LEU A 88 12.27 20.25 -11.51
CA LEU A 88 13.67 20.25 -11.93
C LEU A 88 13.82 20.16 -13.44
N TYR A 89 12.96 19.39 -14.11
CA TYR A 89 12.98 19.20 -15.55
C TYR A 89 11.68 19.72 -16.14
N ARG A 90 11.71 20.96 -16.65
CA ARG A 90 10.61 21.46 -17.47
C ARG A 90 10.43 20.53 -18.66
N ARG A 91 9.19 20.11 -18.88
CA ARG A 91 8.80 19.23 -19.98
C ARG A 91 7.60 19.85 -20.68
N TRP A 92 7.54 19.70 -21.99
CA TRP A 92 6.42 20.10 -22.82
C TRP A 92 5.55 18.89 -23.15
N GLY A 93 4.24 19.12 -23.23
CA GLY A 93 3.26 18.13 -23.67
C GLY A 93 2.44 17.55 -22.52
N SER A 94 1.67 16.51 -22.82
CA SER A 94 0.80 15.85 -21.84
C SER A 94 0.70 14.35 -22.09
N GLY A 95 0.38 13.58 -21.05
CA GLY A 95 0.18 12.13 -21.12
C GLY A 95 1.42 11.39 -21.65
N ARG A 96 1.28 10.71 -22.77
CA ARG A 96 2.38 9.95 -23.40
C ARG A 96 3.32 10.79 -24.27
N TYR A 97 3.04 12.07 -24.48
CA TYR A 97 3.84 12.99 -25.31
C TYR A 97 4.65 13.97 -24.46
N VAL A 98 5.14 13.49 -23.32
CA VAL A 98 6.00 14.29 -22.44
C VAL A 98 7.40 14.30 -23.02
N ILE A 99 7.86 15.48 -23.42
CA ILE A 99 9.15 15.72 -24.07
C ILE A 99 9.91 16.74 -23.24
N ASP A 100 11.21 16.53 -23.06
CA ASP A 100 12.10 17.51 -22.44
C ASP A 100 11.98 18.90 -23.12
N ASP A 101 11.92 19.97 -22.32
CA ASP A 101 11.64 21.32 -22.82
C ASP A 101 12.71 21.82 -23.80
N HIS A 102 13.99 21.48 -23.56
CA HIS A 102 15.07 21.83 -24.48
C HIS A 102 14.90 21.10 -25.83
N THR A 103 14.60 19.80 -25.80
CA THR A 103 14.29 19.01 -27.01
C THR A 103 13.05 19.55 -27.73
N TYR A 104 12.03 19.94 -26.98
CA TYR A 104 10.83 20.56 -27.55
C TYR A 104 11.18 21.86 -28.30
N HIS A 105 11.86 22.80 -27.66
CA HIS A 105 12.19 24.08 -28.27
C HIS A 105 13.17 23.96 -29.44
N ARG A 106 14.15 23.04 -29.36
CA ARG A 106 15.18 22.87 -30.39
C ARG A 106 14.70 22.06 -31.60
N ASP A 107 14.01 20.94 -31.37
CA ASP A 107 13.82 19.92 -32.41
C ASP A 107 12.34 19.73 -32.78
N VAL A 108 11.42 19.79 -31.80
CA VAL A 108 10.00 19.47 -32.01
C VAL A 108 9.19 20.69 -32.48
N LYS A 109 9.30 21.81 -31.77
CA LYS A 109 8.56 23.05 -32.05
C LYS A 109 8.79 23.57 -33.48
N PRO A 110 10.01 23.57 -34.03
CA PRO A 110 10.23 23.98 -35.42
C PRO A 110 9.51 23.08 -36.44
N ARG A 111 9.43 21.77 -36.18
CA ARG A 111 8.73 20.82 -37.06
C ARG A 111 7.21 21.01 -37.00
N ILE A 112 6.65 21.17 -35.80
CA ILE A 112 5.23 21.52 -35.63
C ILE A 112 4.92 22.82 -36.39
N LEU A 113 5.76 23.84 -36.21
CA LEU A 113 5.58 25.14 -36.84
C LEU A 113 5.66 25.05 -38.37
N SER A 114 6.56 24.23 -38.91
CA SER A 114 6.68 23.97 -40.34
C SER A 114 5.39 23.37 -40.93
N GLU A 115 4.80 22.38 -40.26
CA GLU A 115 3.53 21.78 -40.71
C GLU A 115 2.35 22.74 -40.56
N MET A 116 2.25 23.42 -39.42
CA MET A 116 1.16 24.37 -39.16
C MET A 116 1.16 25.57 -40.11
N ARG A 117 2.33 26.05 -40.54
CA ARG A 117 2.44 27.14 -41.51
C ARG A 117 1.89 26.79 -42.90
N LYS A 118 1.75 25.50 -43.23
CA LYS A 118 1.09 25.06 -44.47
C LYS A 118 -0.42 25.29 -44.43
N LEU A 119 -1.02 25.44 -43.24
CA LEU A 119 -2.44 25.73 -43.09
C LEU A 119 -2.74 27.18 -43.48
N LYS A 120 -3.77 27.35 -44.31
CA LYS A 120 -4.16 28.65 -44.85
C LYS A 120 -4.52 29.62 -43.72
N GLY A 121 -3.80 30.73 -43.67
CA GLY A 121 -4.04 31.79 -42.69
C GLY A 121 -3.52 31.50 -41.28
N PHE A 122 -2.68 30.48 -41.10
CA PHE A 122 -2.04 30.21 -39.80
C PHE A 122 -1.21 31.40 -39.32
N SER A 123 -0.23 31.85 -40.12
CA SER A 123 0.67 32.94 -39.71
C SER A 123 -0.06 34.25 -39.41
N SER A 124 -1.15 34.54 -40.11
CA SER A 124 -1.94 35.75 -39.88
C SER A 124 -2.86 35.65 -38.65
N LYS A 125 -3.35 34.46 -38.31
CA LYS A 125 -4.28 34.27 -37.17
C LYS A 125 -3.60 33.86 -35.86
N CYS A 126 -2.47 33.16 -35.93
CA CYS A 126 -1.74 32.61 -34.78
C CYS A 126 -0.35 33.25 -34.57
N GLY A 127 0.09 34.08 -35.51
CA GLY A 127 1.41 34.72 -35.48
C GLY A 127 2.56 33.78 -35.88
N ASN A 128 3.79 34.25 -35.66
CA ASN A 128 4.99 33.60 -36.19
C ASN A 128 5.58 32.50 -35.30
N ASN A 129 5.30 32.56 -33.99
CA ASN A 129 5.85 31.65 -32.98
C ASN A 129 4.84 31.46 -31.82
N PRO A 130 3.70 30.78 -32.06
CA PRO A 130 2.81 30.38 -30.97
C PRO A 130 3.46 29.26 -30.15
N ASP A 131 2.95 29.04 -28.94
CA ASP A 131 3.17 27.77 -28.24
C ASP A 131 2.13 26.76 -28.70
N PHE A 132 2.34 25.49 -28.36
CA PHE A 132 1.49 24.40 -28.80
C PHE A 132 1.04 23.56 -27.61
N HIS A 133 -0.09 22.89 -27.77
CA HIS A 133 -0.58 21.85 -26.89
C HIS A 133 -0.77 20.57 -27.70
N VAL A 134 -0.74 19.43 -27.01
CA VAL A 134 -0.96 18.11 -27.59
C VAL A 134 -2.03 17.38 -26.79
N ASP A 135 -2.99 16.80 -27.50
CA ASP A 135 -4.02 15.92 -26.97
C ASP A 135 -3.55 14.47 -26.84
N ARG A 136 -4.36 13.63 -26.19
CA ARG A 136 -4.07 12.21 -25.95
C ARG A 136 -3.89 11.39 -27.23
N ASP A 137 -4.53 11.78 -28.32
CA ASP A 137 -4.46 11.15 -29.65
C ASP A 137 -3.27 11.62 -30.50
N GLY A 138 -2.47 12.57 -30.00
CA GLY A 138 -1.35 13.16 -30.73
C GLY A 138 -1.75 14.33 -31.62
N THR A 139 -2.98 14.83 -31.51
CA THR A 139 -3.41 16.06 -32.17
C THR A 139 -2.73 17.27 -31.51
N VAL A 140 -1.99 18.02 -32.30
CA VAL A 140 -1.30 19.25 -31.88
C VAL A 140 -2.10 20.46 -32.32
N TYR A 141 -2.19 21.47 -31.46
CA TYR A 141 -2.85 22.74 -31.77
C TYR A 141 -2.15 23.92 -31.10
N PRO A 142 -2.18 25.13 -31.69
CA PRO A 142 -1.55 26.30 -31.10
C PRO A 142 -2.29 26.74 -29.83
N SER A 143 -1.53 27.20 -28.84
CA SER A 143 -2.06 27.93 -27.70
C SER A 143 -2.60 29.28 -28.18
N ARG A 144 -3.64 29.76 -27.50
CA ARG A 144 -4.22 31.07 -27.80
C ARG A 144 -3.23 32.14 -27.33
N ARG A 145 -2.42 32.67 -28.25
CA ARG A 145 -1.66 33.90 -28.01
C ARG A 145 -2.64 35.07 -27.92
N ASN A 146 -2.28 36.10 -27.15
CA ASN A 146 -3.11 37.24 -26.71
C ASN A 146 -3.77 38.06 -27.83
N ASP A 147 -4.70 37.46 -28.55
CA ASP A 147 -5.34 38.06 -29.70
C ASP A 147 -6.78 38.32 -29.30
N LYS A 148 -7.12 39.61 -29.22
CA LYS A 148 -8.45 40.17 -28.91
C LYS A 148 -9.59 39.62 -29.78
N LYS A 149 -9.30 38.80 -30.80
CA LYS A 149 -10.26 38.27 -31.78
C LYS A 149 -10.51 36.75 -31.73
N GLY A 150 -9.78 35.98 -30.90
CA GLY A 150 -10.05 34.54 -30.73
C GLY A 150 -9.94 33.71 -32.02
N LEU A 151 -9.08 34.11 -32.95
CA LEU A 151 -8.99 33.52 -34.30
C LEU A 151 -8.03 32.32 -34.38
N CYS A 152 -7.04 32.26 -33.49
CA CYS A 152 -6.17 31.10 -33.32
C CYS A 152 -6.88 30.08 -32.42
N THR A 153 -7.60 29.14 -33.03
CA THR A 153 -8.36 28.11 -32.29
C THR A 153 -7.94 26.71 -32.70
N ARG A 154 -8.07 25.77 -31.77
CA ARG A 154 -7.86 24.33 -32.00
C ARG A 154 -8.68 23.78 -33.18
N ARG A 155 -9.93 24.23 -33.33
CA ARG A 155 -10.81 23.80 -34.44
C ARG A 155 -10.29 24.24 -35.81
N ALA A 156 -9.71 25.44 -35.90
CA ALA A 156 -9.19 25.98 -37.15
C ALA A 156 -7.79 25.45 -37.48
N PHE A 157 -6.99 25.17 -36.45
CA PHE A 157 -5.59 24.80 -36.57
C PHE A 157 -5.29 23.61 -35.67
N SER A 158 -5.45 22.42 -36.22
CA SER A 158 -5.06 21.17 -35.58
C SER A 158 -4.48 20.22 -36.62
N ILE A 159 -3.44 19.48 -36.24
CA ILE A 159 -2.78 18.49 -37.08
C ILE A 159 -2.44 17.30 -36.20
N ASN A 160 -2.72 16.08 -36.65
CA ASN A 160 -2.25 14.88 -35.97
C ASN A 160 -0.75 14.70 -36.23
N MET A 161 0.04 14.65 -35.17
CA MET A 161 1.50 14.50 -35.25
C MET A 161 1.99 13.32 -34.42
N HIS A 162 1.14 12.31 -34.20
CA HIS A 162 1.43 11.17 -33.34
C HIS A 162 2.80 10.53 -33.64
N ASP A 163 3.03 10.13 -34.88
CA ASP A 163 4.23 9.42 -35.30
C ASP A 163 5.50 10.26 -35.11
N LEU A 164 5.41 11.56 -35.42
CA LEU A 164 6.51 12.49 -35.21
C LEU A 164 6.82 12.61 -33.72
N LEU A 165 5.82 12.89 -32.88
CA LEU A 165 6.02 13.11 -31.45
C LEU A 165 6.57 11.86 -30.76
N MET A 166 6.06 10.68 -31.13
CA MET A 166 6.54 9.40 -30.58
C MET A 166 8.00 9.12 -30.89
N SER A 167 8.60 9.75 -31.91
CA SER A 167 10.05 9.64 -32.19
C SER A 167 10.92 10.43 -31.20
N PHE A 168 10.38 11.44 -30.54
CA PHE A 168 11.08 12.30 -29.57
C PHE A 168 10.80 11.95 -28.11
N VAL A 169 9.67 11.29 -27.84
CA VAL A 169 9.40 10.75 -26.51
C VAL A 169 10.50 9.74 -26.21
N GLN A 170 11.35 10.07 -25.23
CA GLN A 170 12.31 9.12 -24.72
C GLN A 170 11.51 7.94 -24.18
N ARG A 171 11.50 6.82 -24.92
CA ARG A 171 11.14 5.53 -24.32
C ARG A 171 12.04 5.42 -23.12
N SER A 172 11.46 5.41 -21.93
CA SER A 172 12.16 5.24 -20.67
C SER A 172 13.19 4.16 -20.89
N ARG A 173 14.46 4.57 -21.03
CA ARG A 173 15.57 3.67 -20.85
C ARG A 173 15.42 3.31 -19.39
N SER A 174 14.83 2.15 -19.12
CA SER A 174 14.82 1.57 -17.79
C SER A 174 16.20 1.81 -17.20
N PRO A 175 16.32 2.24 -15.94
CA PRO A 175 17.62 2.26 -15.29
C PRO A 175 18.18 0.86 -15.51
N SER A 176 19.28 0.75 -16.27
CA SER A 176 19.90 -0.55 -16.50
C SER A 176 20.14 -1.13 -15.11
N PRO A 177 19.73 -2.39 -14.85
CA PRO A 177 19.89 -2.96 -13.52
C PRO A 177 21.36 -2.80 -13.18
N ALA A 178 21.62 -2.09 -12.07
CA ALA A 178 22.94 -1.77 -11.59
C ALA A 178 23.80 -3.02 -11.76
N GLY A 179 24.87 -2.90 -12.56
CA GLY A 179 25.75 -4.03 -12.84
C GLY A 179 26.07 -4.71 -11.53
N LYS A 180 25.74 -6.01 -11.44
CA LYS A 180 26.21 -6.89 -10.37
C LYS A 180 27.74 -6.74 -10.33
N ARG A 181 28.24 -5.84 -9.48
CA ARG A 181 29.59 -5.95 -8.96
C ARG A 181 29.55 -7.25 -8.15
N LYS A 182 30.03 -8.34 -8.78
CA LYS A 182 30.61 -9.45 -8.02
C LYS A 182 31.61 -8.80 -7.08
N ARG A 183 31.27 -8.75 -5.80
CA ARG A 183 32.30 -8.68 -4.77
C ARG A 183 32.86 -10.09 -4.74
N ASP A 184 34.04 -10.24 -5.31
CA ASP A 184 34.89 -11.38 -5.03
C ASP A 184 35.15 -11.33 -3.51
N LEU A 185 34.49 -12.25 -2.81
CA LEU A 185 34.60 -12.48 -1.37
C LEU A 185 35.44 -13.75 -1.21
N GLU A 186 36.66 -13.70 -1.71
CA GLU A 186 37.73 -14.65 -1.43
C GLU A 186 38.88 -13.75 -0.97
N ASP A 187 39.12 -13.69 0.35
CA ASP A 187 40.33 -13.15 1.04
C ASP A 187 39.98 -12.78 2.50
N ILE A 188 39.35 -13.69 3.24
CA ILE A 188 39.29 -13.60 4.72
C ILE A 188 39.58 -15.01 5.28
N ASP A 189 40.77 -15.53 5.01
CA ASP A 189 41.30 -16.72 5.69
C ASP A 189 42.81 -16.60 6.00
N ASP A 190 43.37 -15.39 6.01
CA ASP A 190 44.76 -15.16 6.42
C ASP A 190 44.85 -14.03 7.46
N LEU A 191 44.54 -14.35 8.72
CA LEU A 191 45.09 -13.64 9.87
C LEU A 191 45.40 -14.66 10.99
N ASP A 192 46.70 -14.99 11.08
CA ASP A 192 47.38 -15.57 12.24
C ASP A 192 47.22 -14.73 13.52
#